data_AF-A0A352TB40-F1
#
_entry.id   AF-A0A352TB40-F1
#
_cell.length_a   1.000
_cell.length_b   1.000
_cell.length_c   1.000
_cell.angle_alpha   90.00
_cell.angle_beta   90.00
_cell.angle_gamma   90.00
#
_symmetry.space_group_name_H-M   'P 1'
#
loop_
_entity.id
_entity.type
_entity.pdbx_description
1 polymer ?
#
loop_
_entity_poly.entity_id
_entity_poly.type
_entity_poly.pdbx_seq_one_letter_code
_entity_poly.pdbx_strand_id
1 'polypeptide(L)'
;GDQLYRMDLKEFMNQHIASGADITIAAKAVNRSDASGFGIMKVDKENHITEFLEKPAKDMNIDEWKIPAQARGDLPKDLEYLASMGIYIFNADTMEEMLDNEYKDFGKEIIPLALGKKQVNSYIFNGYWEDIGTIRSFYEATLDLTNPVPSFNFYDENKPIYTDMRNLPPSKINNADMTSSLSSEGCVITNSRIQRSVIGVRSIINEGCDLNGVIMMGADFYENEEQLAENKAKGIPNIGIGKGCKIGKAIIDKNAHIGNNCCINVTGKKYEDGDHGLFYSADGIIVIRKFAVIPDGTVI
;
A
#
# COMPACT_ATOMS: atom_id res chain seq x y z
N GLY A 1 -7.93 -5.42 -5.47
CA GLY A 1 -7.16 -5.63 -4.23
C GLY A 1 -6.33 -4.41 -3.93
N ASP A 2 -5.50 -4.55 -2.92
CA ASP A 2 -4.69 -3.54 -2.21
C ASP A 2 -3.21 -3.92 -2.27
N GLN A 3 -2.68 -4.06 -3.50
CA GLN A 3 -1.33 -4.54 -3.75
C GLN A 3 -0.57 -3.56 -4.65
N LEU A 4 0.72 -3.36 -4.37
CA LEU A 4 1.61 -2.53 -5.17
C LEU A 4 2.54 -3.42 -6.01
N TYR A 5 2.32 -3.46 -7.33
CA TYR A 5 3.11 -4.25 -8.26
C TYR A 5 3.00 -3.73 -9.70
N ARG A 6 3.87 -4.24 -10.58
CA ARG A 6 3.78 -4.06 -12.04
C ARG A 6 4.02 -5.41 -12.71
N MET A 7 3.00 -5.98 -13.33
CA MET A 7 3.03 -7.30 -13.95
C MET A 7 2.58 -7.22 -15.41
N ASP A 8 3.25 -7.97 -16.29
CA ASP A 8 2.79 -8.18 -17.66
C ASP A 8 1.74 -9.30 -17.69
N LEU A 9 0.47 -8.93 -17.75
CA LEU A 9 -0.62 -9.89 -17.78
C LEU A 9 -0.67 -10.71 -19.09
N LYS A 10 -0.04 -10.23 -20.17
CA LYS A 10 0.06 -10.98 -21.41
C LYS A 10 1.02 -12.16 -21.26
N GLU A 11 2.14 -11.95 -20.57
CA GLU A 11 3.07 -13.04 -20.24
C GLU A 11 2.39 -14.08 -19.35
N PHE A 12 1.68 -13.63 -18.32
CA PHE A 12 0.89 -14.51 -17.45
C PHE A 12 -0.14 -15.33 -18.22
N MET A 13 -0.89 -14.68 -19.13
CA MET A 13 -1.87 -15.34 -20.00
C MET A 13 -1.23 -16.34 -20.96
N ASN A 14 -0.10 -15.99 -21.57
CA ASN A 14 0.60 -16.89 -22.49
C ASN A 14 1.06 -18.17 -21.76
N GLN A 15 1.55 -18.05 -20.52
CA GLN A 15 1.94 -19.22 -19.73
C GLN A 15 0.73 -20.07 -19.33
N HIS A 16 -0.38 -19.45 -18.95
CA HIS A 16 -1.64 -20.16 -18.69
C HIS A 16 -2.05 -21.00 -19.91
N ILE A 17 -2.14 -20.38 -21.10
CA ILE A 17 -2.48 -21.06 -22.35
C ILE A 17 -1.49 -22.19 -22.69
N ALA A 18 -0.19 -21.92 -22.60
CA ALA A 18 0.85 -22.91 -22.94
C ALA A 18 0.83 -24.13 -22.00
N SER A 19 0.42 -23.94 -20.75
CA SER A 19 0.34 -25.02 -19.76
C SER A 19 -0.88 -25.92 -19.93
N GLY A 20 -1.92 -25.46 -20.64
CA GLY A 20 -3.19 -26.16 -20.72
C GLY A 20 -3.97 -26.24 -19.40
N ALA A 21 -3.58 -25.44 -18.40
CA ALA A 21 -4.25 -25.40 -17.11
C ALA A 21 -5.66 -24.82 -17.23
N ASP A 22 -6.55 -25.26 -16.35
CA ASP A 22 -7.88 -24.69 -16.20
C ASP A 22 -7.84 -23.38 -15.38
N ILE A 23 -6.90 -23.33 -14.43
CA ILE A 23 -6.66 -22.19 -13.54
C ILE A 23 -5.15 -21.96 -13.44
N THR A 24 -4.70 -20.72 -13.48
CA THR A 24 -3.32 -20.38 -13.11
C THR A 24 -3.30 -19.27 -12.07
N ILE A 25 -2.52 -19.46 -11.01
CA ILE A 25 -2.43 -18.54 -9.86
C ILE A 25 -1.07 -17.85 -9.91
N ALA A 26 -1.05 -16.52 -9.89
CA ALA A 26 0.19 -15.77 -9.73
C ALA A 26 0.74 -15.98 -8.32
N ALA A 27 2.02 -16.32 -8.24
CA ALA A 27 2.71 -16.75 -7.05
C ALA A 27 3.95 -15.89 -6.81
N LYS A 28 4.18 -15.50 -5.56
CA LYS A 28 5.41 -14.83 -5.13
C LYS A 28 6.24 -15.79 -4.29
N ALA A 29 7.53 -15.91 -4.61
CA ALA A 29 8.46 -16.63 -3.76
C ALA A 29 8.74 -15.82 -2.48
N VAL A 30 8.57 -16.44 -1.32
CA VAL A 30 8.72 -15.80 0.01
C VAL A 30 9.54 -16.66 0.96
N ASN A 31 10.11 -16.02 1.98
CA ASN A 31 10.78 -16.71 3.08
C ASN A 31 9.76 -17.26 4.10
N ARG A 32 10.24 -18.03 5.08
CA ARG A 32 9.37 -18.63 6.12
C ARG A 32 8.66 -17.60 7.00
N SER A 33 9.32 -16.48 7.33
CA SER A 33 8.74 -15.46 8.22
C SER A 33 7.53 -14.78 7.58
N ASP A 34 7.60 -14.53 6.28
CA ASP A 34 6.56 -13.84 5.51
C ASP A 34 5.40 -14.79 5.16
N ALA A 35 5.67 -16.09 5.04
CA ALA A 35 4.67 -17.10 4.67
C ALA A 35 3.42 -17.09 5.57
N SER A 36 3.54 -16.68 6.83
CA SER A 36 2.40 -16.58 7.77
C SER A 36 1.36 -15.50 7.41
N GLY A 37 1.72 -14.56 6.53
CA GLY A 37 0.82 -13.51 6.04
C GLY A 37 -0.06 -13.94 4.87
N PHE A 38 0.23 -15.07 4.22
CA PHE A 38 -0.31 -15.41 2.90
C PHE A 38 -0.85 -16.85 2.82
N GLY A 39 -1.64 -17.14 1.79
CA GLY A 39 -1.95 -18.50 1.39
C GLY A 39 -0.77 -19.15 0.67
N ILE A 40 -0.24 -20.25 1.20
CA ILE A 40 0.92 -20.96 0.67
C ILE A 40 0.46 -22.12 -0.21
N MET A 41 1.09 -22.25 -1.37
CA MET A 41 0.78 -23.28 -2.35
C MET A 41 1.86 -24.34 -2.35
N LYS A 42 1.45 -25.61 -2.28
CA LYS A 42 2.34 -26.74 -2.54
C LYS A 42 2.29 -27.03 -4.03
N VAL A 43 3.46 -27.09 -4.66
CA VAL A 43 3.57 -27.39 -6.09
C VAL A 43 4.37 -28.67 -6.32
N ASP A 44 4.07 -29.37 -7.41
CA ASP A 44 4.88 -30.47 -7.90
C ASP A 44 6.08 -29.97 -8.74
N LYS A 45 6.76 -30.88 -9.45
CA LYS A 45 7.97 -30.56 -10.22
C LYS A 45 7.64 -29.80 -11.52
N GLU A 46 6.38 -29.83 -11.95
CA GLU A 46 5.85 -29.24 -13.17
C GLU A 46 5.09 -27.91 -12.89
N ASN A 47 5.11 -27.43 -11.64
CA ASN A 47 4.39 -26.25 -11.14
C ASN A 47 2.87 -26.43 -11.01
N HIS A 48 2.37 -27.67 -10.99
CA HIS A 48 0.97 -27.91 -10.65
C HIS A 48 0.78 -27.75 -9.15
N ILE A 49 -0.23 -27.00 -8.77
CA ILE A 49 -0.61 -26.79 -7.37
C ILE A 49 -1.37 -28.03 -6.91
N THR A 50 -0.84 -28.69 -5.89
CA THR A 50 -1.40 -29.93 -5.33
C THR A 50 -2.18 -29.69 -4.05
N GLU A 51 -1.76 -28.71 -3.26
CA GLU A 51 -2.40 -28.36 -1.98
C GLU A 51 -2.32 -26.84 -1.74
N PHE A 52 -3.26 -26.31 -0.94
CA PHE A 52 -3.32 -24.90 -0.55
C PHE A 52 -3.45 -24.78 0.98
N LEU A 53 -2.60 -23.97 1.59
CA LEU A 53 -2.55 -23.75 3.04
C LEU A 53 -2.68 -22.27 3.36
N GLU A 54 -3.84 -21.87 3.86
CA GLU A 54 -4.13 -20.47 4.18
C GLU A 54 -3.44 -20.05 5.49
N LYS A 55 -2.55 -19.04 5.40
CA LYS A 55 -1.90 -18.33 6.53
C LYS A 55 -1.38 -19.25 7.63
N PRO A 56 -0.41 -20.13 7.32
CA PRO A 56 0.15 -21.05 8.32
C PRO A 56 0.75 -20.28 9.50
N ALA A 57 0.46 -20.75 10.72
CA ALA A 57 1.02 -20.17 11.94
C ALA A 57 2.56 -20.15 11.89
N LYS A 58 3.20 -19.17 12.55
CA LYS A 58 4.66 -18.97 12.45
C LYS A 58 5.48 -20.16 12.96
N ASP A 59 4.93 -20.93 13.89
CA ASP A 59 5.51 -22.10 14.52
C ASP A 59 5.14 -23.43 13.82
N MET A 60 4.18 -23.43 12.89
CA MET A 60 3.81 -24.61 12.12
C MET A 60 4.96 -25.05 11.21
N ASN A 61 5.33 -26.33 11.26
CA ASN A 61 6.27 -26.89 10.29
C ASN A 61 5.56 -27.04 8.93
N ILE A 62 6.11 -26.39 7.90
CA ILE A 62 5.62 -26.44 6.52
C ILE A 62 6.75 -26.85 5.55
N ASP A 63 7.78 -27.56 6.01
CA ASP A 63 8.93 -27.94 5.17
C ASP A 63 8.53 -28.74 3.92
N GLU A 64 7.46 -29.53 4.00
CA GLU A 64 6.90 -30.27 2.86
C GLU A 64 6.28 -29.37 1.78
N TRP A 65 6.08 -28.08 2.09
CA TRP A 65 5.54 -27.06 1.19
C TRP A 65 6.64 -26.22 0.52
N LYS A 66 7.91 -26.54 0.77
CA LYS A 66 9.03 -25.89 0.10
C LYS A 66 8.97 -26.17 -1.40
N ILE A 67 9.35 -25.17 -2.19
CA ILE A 67 9.38 -25.28 -3.65
C ILE A 67 10.35 -26.39 -4.05
N PRO A 68 9.92 -27.40 -4.83
CA PRO A 68 10.80 -28.44 -5.34
C PRO A 68 11.96 -27.84 -6.13
N ALA A 69 13.15 -28.46 -6.05
CA ALA A 69 14.35 -27.97 -6.73
C ALA A 69 14.16 -27.81 -8.25
N GLN A 70 13.34 -28.67 -8.85
CA GLN A 70 13.01 -28.65 -10.28
C GLN A 70 12.10 -27.47 -10.67
N ALA A 71 11.24 -27.02 -9.75
CA ALA A 71 10.28 -25.95 -9.96
C ALA A 71 10.83 -24.56 -9.55
N ARG A 72 11.95 -24.50 -8.80
CA ARG A 72 12.53 -23.24 -8.30
C ARG A 72 13.11 -22.32 -9.37
N GLY A 73 13.65 -22.85 -10.47
CA GLY A 73 14.47 -22.06 -11.38
C GLY A 73 15.60 -21.29 -10.66
N ASP A 74 15.73 -20.00 -10.96
CA ASP A 74 16.80 -19.13 -10.44
C ASP A 74 16.43 -18.36 -9.15
N LEU A 75 15.37 -18.79 -8.44
CA LEU A 75 14.93 -18.09 -7.22
C LEU A 75 16.04 -18.04 -6.13
N PRO A 76 16.16 -16.93 -5.38
CA PRO A 76 17.07 -16.81 -4.23
C PRO A 76 16.82 -17.88 -3.16
N LYS A 77 17.89 -18.48 -2.63
CA LYS A 77 17.85 -19.68 -1.76
C LYS A 77 17.00 -19.54 -0.50
N ASP A 78 16.88 -18.32 0.02
CA ASP A 78 16.10 -17.95 1.21
C ASP A 78 14.58 -17.84 0.95
N LEU A 79 14.18 -17.71 -0.32
CA LEU A 79 12.77 -17.70 -0.74
C LEU A 79 12.33 -19.13 -1.03
N GLU A 80 11.89 -19.85 0.00
CA GLU A 80 11.66 -21.29 -0.04
C GLU A 80 10.20 -21.69 -0.33
N TYR A 81 9.25 -20.74 -0.31
CA TYR A 81 7.81 -21.03 -0.41
C TYR A 81 7.13 -20.19 -1.50
N LEU A 82 6.03 -20.68 -2.08
CA LEU A 82 5.18 -19.91 -2.98
C LEU A 82 3.93 -19.40 -2.26
N ALA A 83 3.83 -18.10 -2.12
CA ALA A 83 2.64 -17.41 -1.65
C ALA A 83 1.74 -17.04 -2.81
N SER A 84 0.43 -17.26 -2.68
CA SER A 84 -0.56 -16.74 -3.62
C SER A 84 -0.59 -15.22 -3.56
N MET A 85 -0.52 -14.58 -4.72
CA MET A 85 -0.70 -13.13 -4.84
C MET A 85 -2.18 -12.73 -4.90
N GLY A 86 -3.13 -13.68 -4.89
CA GLY A 86 -4.55 -13.38 -5.06
C GLY A 86 -4.92 -12.89 -6.47
N ILE A 87 -4.11 -13.24 -7.48
CA ILE A 87 -4.33 -12.92 -8.90
C ILE A 87 -4.42 -14.24 -9.66
N TYR A 88 -5.49 -14.40 -10.44
CA TYR A 88 -5.84 -15.66 -11.07
C TYR A 88 -6.17 -15.45 -12.55
N ILE A 89 -5.88 -16.45 -13.37
CA ILE A 89 -6.49 -16.64 -14.69
C ILE A 89 -7.31 -17.92 -14.64
N PHE A 90 -8.55 -17.85 -15.10
CA PHE A 90 -9.44 -18.99 -15.24
C PHE A 90 -9.83 -19.15 -16.71
N ASN A 91 -9.94 -20.40 -17.16
CA ASN A 91 -10.78 -20.69 -18.31
C ASN A 91 -12.23 -20.33 -17.98
N ALA A 92 -12.95 -19.73 -18.94
CA ALA A 92 -14.27 -19.16 -18.69
C ALA A 92 -15.29 -20.23 -18.24
N ASP A 93 -15.30 -21.38 -18.90
CA ASP A 93 -16.14 -22.54 -18.55
C ASP A 93 -15.81 -23.08 -17.15
N THR A 94 -14.53 -23.13 -16.80
CA THR A 94 -14.08 -23.52 -15.47
C THR A 94 -14.54 -22.53 -14.42
N MET A 95 -14.51 -21.22 -14.68
CA MET A 95 -15.02 -20.23 -13.73
C MET A 95 -16.53 -20.39 -13.51
N GLU A 96 -17.31 -20.61 -14.57
CA GLU A 96 -18.75 -20.87 -14.44
C GLU A 96 -19.04 -22.11 -13.61
N GLU A 97 -18.38 -23.23 -13.90
CA GLU A 97 -18.53 -24.48 -13.17
C GLU A 97 -18.12 -24.35 -11.69
N MET A 98 -16.98 -23.69 -11.43
CA MET A 98 -16.46 -23.53 -10.07
C MET A 98 -17.23 -22.50 -9.24
N LEU A 99 -18.04 -21.63 -9.85
CA LEU A 99 -18.91 -20.68 -9.16
C LEU A 99 -20.38 -21.14 -9.03
N ASP A 100 -20.74 -22.29 -9.59
CA ASP A 100 -22.07 -22.90 -9.42
C ASP A 100 -22.22 -23.55 -8.02
N ASN A 101 -22.16 -22.71 -6.99
CA ASN A 101 -22.29 -23.06 -5.56
C ASN A 101 -22.51 -21.78 -4.71
N GLU A 102 -22.54 -21.92 -3.39
CA GLU A 102 -22.77 -20.81 -2.45
C GLU A 102 -21.48 -20.25 -1.80
N TYR A 103 -20.30 -20.65 -2.26
CA TYR A 103 -19.03 -20.18 -1.72
C TYR A 103 -18.80 -18.70 -2.03
N LYS A 104 -18.04 -18.03 -1.16
CA LYS A 104 -17.87 -16.57 -1.15
C LYS A 104 -16.40 -16.15 -1.23
N ASP A 105 -15.45 -17.05 -1.00
CA ASP A 105 -14.02 -16.76 -0.98
C ASP A 105 -13.24 -17.60 -1.99
N PHE A 106 -12.52 -16.92 -2.89
CA PHE A 106 -11.71 -17.61 -3.88
C PHE A 106 -10.58 -18.43 -3.25
N GLY A 107 -9.82 -17.85 -2.32
CA GLY A 107 -8.63 -18.50 -1.75
C GLY A 107 -8.96 -19.63 -0.78
N LYS A 108 -10.01 -19.46 0.03
CA LYS A 108 -10.39 -20.43 1.07
C LYS A 108 -11.35 -21.51 0.61
N GLU A 109 -12.13 -21.25 -0.45
CA GLU A 109 -13.20 -22.15 -0.87
C GLU A 109 -13.05 -22.56 -2.34
N ILE A 110 -13.05 -21.61 -3.29
CA ILE A 110 -13.05 -21.94 -4.73
C ILE A 110 -11.77 -22.64 -5.19
N ILE A 111 -10.59 -22.13 -4.82
CA ILE A 111 -9.31 -22.74 -5.20
C ILE A 111 -9.18 -24.13 -4.57
N PRO A 112 -9.39 -24.32 -3.26
CA PRO A 112 -9.42 -25.66 -2.67
C PRO A 112 -10.44 -26.61 -3.31
N LEU A 113 -11.61 -26.12 -3.74
CA LEU A 113 -12.61 -26.93 -4.46
C LEU A 113 -12.10 -27.41 -5.82
N ALA A 114 -11.36 -26.56 -6.53
CA ALA A 114 -10.81 -26.86 -7.85
C ALA A 114 -9.64 -27.85 -7.78
N LEU A 115 -8.88 -27.85 -6.68
CA LEU A 115 -7.78 -28.81 -6.46
C LEU A 115 -8.32 -30.25 -6.49
N GLY A 116 -7.75 -31.07 -7.38
CA GLY A 116 -8.17 -32.46 -7.60
C GLY A 116 -9.31 -32.64 -8.62
N LYS A 117 -9.96 -31.56 -9.07
CA LYS A 117 -10.98 -31.59 -10.15
C LYS A 117 -10.50 -30.93 -11.44
N LYS A 118 -9.64 -29.93 -11.31
CA LYS A 118 -9.15 -29.07 -12.40
C LYS A 118 -7.62 -29.02 -12.37
N GLN A 119 -7.01 -28.72 -13.50
CA GLN A 119 -5.57 -28.45 -13.58
C GLN A 119 -5.31 -27.04 -13.10
N VAL A 120 -4.64 -26.91 -11.95
CA VAL A 120 -4.34 -25.63 -11.31
C VAL A 120 -2.83 -25.44 -11.26
N ASN A 121 -2.31 -24.41 -11.93
CA ASN A 121 -0.87 -24.17 -12.03
C ASN A 121 -0.44 -22.89 -11.33
N SER A 122 0.82 -22.82 -10.91
CA SER A 122 1.41 -21.57 -10.43
C SER A 122 2.18 -20.84 -11.54
N TYR A 123 2.04 -19.51 -11.58
CA TYR A 123 2.90 -18.59 -12.34
C TYR A 123 3.83 -17.87 -11.35
N ILE A 124 5.13 -18.12 -11.40
CA ILE A 124 6.09 -17.49 -10.47
C ILE A 124 6.41 -16.07 -10.95
N PHE A 125 5.96 -15.07 -10.20
CA PHE A 125 6.21 -13.67 -10.50
C PHE A 125 7.50 -13.17 -9.83
N ASN A 126 8.43 -12.72 -10.65
CA ASN A 126 9.76 -12.26 -10.21
C ASN A 126 9.88 -10.73 -10.01
N GLY A 127 8.81 -9.96 -10.24
CA GLY A 127 8.82 -8.51 -10.04
C GLY A 127 8.55 -8.08 -8.59
N TYR A 128 8.63 -6.78 -8.32
CA TYR A 128 8.21 -6.21 -7.03
C TYR A 128 6.71 -6.42 -6.82
N TRP A 129 6.36 -6.90 -5.63
CA TRP A 129 4.99 -7.06 -5.16
C TRP A 129 4.98 -6.86 -3.66
N GLU A 130 4.06 -6.04 -3.19
CA GLU A 130 3.84 -5.77 -1.77
C GLU A 130 2.34 -5.69 -1.48
N ASP A 131 1.90 -6.34 -0.40
CA ASP A 131 0.54 -6.20 0.13
C ASP A 131 0.48 -4.95 1.03
N ILE A 132 -0.22 -3.91 0.57
CA ILE A 132 -0.36 -2.63 1.26
C ILE A 132 -1.68 -2.53 2.03
N GLY A 133 -2.29 -3.66 2.39
CA GLY A 133 -3.56 -3.71 3.14
C GLY A 133 -3.47 -3.34 4.63
N THR A 134 -2.27 -3.24 5.20
CA THR A 134 -2.06 -2.79 6.59
C THR A 134 -1.54 -1.36 6.63
N ILE A 135 -1.82 -0.62 7.71
CA ILE A 135 -1.32 0.75 7.89
C ILE A 135 0.20 0.80 7.80
N ARG A 136 0.89 -0.15 8.44
CA ARG A 136 2.35 -0.22 8.40
C ARG A 136 2.88 -0.51 7.00
N SER A 137 2.34 -1.50 6.29
CA SER A 137 2.84 -1.84 4.95
C SER A 137 2.58 -0.72 3.96
N PHE A 138 1.38 -0.10 4.00
CA PHE A 138 1.08 1.11 3.22
C PHE A 138 2.06 2.24 3.50
N TYR A 139 2.34 2.51 4.79
CA TYR A 139 3.22 3.59 5.22
C TYR A 139 4.67 3.37 4.73
N GLU A 140 5.23 2.20 4.98
CA GLU A 140 6.61 1.89 4.59
C GLU A 140 6.77 1.84 3.06
N ALA A 141 5.84 1.20 2.34
CA ALA A 141 5.89 1.14 0.87
C ALA A 141 5.78 2.52 0.23
N THR A 142 4.96 3.41 0.80
CA THR A 142 4.84 4.79 0.30
C THR A 142 6.09 5.62 0.58
N LEU A 143 6.68 5.50 1.78
CA LEU A 143 7.92 6.21 2.09
C LEU A 143 9.15 5.65 1.38
N ASP A 144 9.14 4.37 0.99
CA ASP A 144 10.19 3.78 0.16
C ASP A 144 10.36 4.54 -1.16
N LEU A 145 9.28 5.12 -1.71
CA LEU A 145 9.32 5.97 -2.92
C LEU A 145 10.23 7.20 -2.77
N THR A 146 10.56 7.59 -1.54
CA THR A 146 11.45 8.72 -1.26
C THR A 146 12.94 8.35 -1.30
N ASN A 147 13.26 7.06 -1.36
CA ASN A 147 14.64 6.58 -1.47
C ASN A 147 15.21 6.92 -2.85
N PRO A 148 16.54 7.13 -2.98
CA PRO A 148 17.17 7.37 -4.27
C PRO A 148 16.93 6.27 -5.31
N VAL A 149 16.79 5.02 -4.83
CA VAL A 149 16.43 3.86 -5.63
C VAL A 149 15.29 3.14 -4.88
N PRO A 150 14.02 3.45 -5.19
CA PRO A 150 12.89 2.78 -4.56
C PRO A 150 12.71 1.37 -5.11
N SER A 151 12.09 0.50 -4.31
CA SER A 151 11.78 -0.88 -4.68
C SER A 151 10.72 -0.93 -5.79
N PHE A 152 9.79 0.03 -5.78
CA PHE A 152 8.80 0.22 -6.84
C PHE A 152 9.03 1.53 -7.59
N ASN A 153 9.06 1.46 -8.93
CA ASN A 153 9.39 2.61 -9.76
C ASN A 153 8.18 3.11 -10.57
N PHE A 154 7.65 4.28 -10.19
CA PHE A 154 6.60 4.98 -10.95
C PHE A 154 7.08 5.65 -12.25
N TYR A 155 8.39 5.83 -12.43
CA TYR A 155 9.01 6.57 -13.56
C TYR A 155 9.30 5.70 -14.80
N ASP A 156 8.58 4.59 -14.99
CA ASP A 156 8.74 3.73 -16.17
C ASP A 156 7.81 4.19 -17.29
N GLU A 157 8.37 4.83 -18.31
CA GLU A 157 7.63 5.39 -19.44
C GLU A 157 6.98 4.32 -20.33
N ASN A 158 7.53 3.10 -20.36
CA ASN A 158 6.98 2.02 -21.18
C ASN A 158 5.79 1.34 -20.49
N LYS A 159 5.75 1.40 -19.16
CA LYS A 159 4.72 0.76 -18.32
C LYS A 159 4.23 1.72 -17.22
N PRO A 160 3.69 2.90 -17.60
CA PRO A 160 3.31 3.92 -16.63
C PRO A 160 2.13 3.47 -15.77
N ILE A 161 2.04 4.00 -14.55
CA ILE A 161 0.84 3.88 -13.73
C ILE A 161 -0.04 5.09 -14.03
N TYR A 162 -1.19 4.84 -14.65
CA TYR A 162 -2.14 5.90 -14.97
C TYR A 162 -2.94 6.34 -13.75
N THR A 163 -3.34 7.61 -13.75
CA THR A 163 -4.29 8.19 -12.80
C THR A 163 -5.08 9.29 -13.50
N ASP A 164 -6.04 9.88 -12.80
CA ASP A 164 -6.85 11.00 -13.31
C ASP A 164 -5.97 12.23 -13.66
N MET A 165 -6.19 12.82 -14.83
CA MET A 165 -5.47 14.00 -15.32
C MET A 165 -6.16 15.27 -14.83
N ARG A 166 -5.77 15.74 -13.65
CA ARG A 166 -6.47 16.82 -12.92
C ARG A 166 -6.20 18.23 -13.45
N ASN A 167 -5.19 18.40 -14.30
CA ASN A 167 -4.74 19.70 -14.80
C ASN A 167 -4.45 20.72 -13.67
N LEU A 168 -3.86 20.24 -12.57
CA LEU A 168 -3.48 21.12 -11.46
C LEU A 168 -2.26 21.96 -11.82
N PRO A 169 -2.12 23.16 -11.25
CA PRO A 169 -0.94 23.98 -11.48
C PRO A 169 0.32 23.31 -10.89
N PRO A 170 1.52 23.73 -11.32
CA PRO A 170 2.76 23.35 -10.64
C PRO A 170 2.71 23.74 -9.17
N SER A 171 3.36 22.93 -8.33
CA SER A 171 3.47 23.21 -6.90
C SER A 171 4.29 24.47 -6.63
N LYS A 172 3.78 25.31 -5.74
CA LYS A 172 4.41 26.55 -5.30
C LYS A 172 5.23 26.28 -4.04
N ILE A 173 6.55 26.44 -4.15
CA ILE A 173 7.48 26.28 -3.03
C ILE A 173 8.08 27.64 -2.69
N ASN A 174 7.62 28.23 -1.59
CA ASN A 174 8.06 29.52 -1.07
C ASN A 174 9.04 29.29 0.08
N ASN A 175 10.30 28.98 -0.25
CA ASN A 175 11.35 28.59 0.70
C ASN A 175 11.05 27.26 1.42
N ALA A 176 11.70 26.16 1.04
CA ALA A 176 11.57 24.88 1.76
C ALA A 176 12.85 24.05 1.66
N ASP A 177 13.22 23.41 2.76
CA ASP A 177 14.29 22.41 2.81
C ASP A 177 13.67 21.02 2.69
N MET A 178 13.79 20.41 1.52
CA MET A 178 13.26 19.07 1.23
C MET A 178 14.39 18.05 1.08
N THR A 179 14.38 16.99 1.88
CA THR A 179 15.38 15.90 1.82
C THR A 179 14.69 14.56 1.69
N SER A 180 15.04 13.78 0.66
CA SER A 180 14.40 12.49 0.37
C SER A 180 12.88 12.60 0.46
N SER A 181 12.26 13.47 -0.33
CA SER A 181 10.82 13.74 -0.21
C SER A 181 10.22 14.00 -1.58
N LEU A 182 8.95 13.66 -1.71
CA LEU A 182 8.18 13.85 -2.94
C LEU A 182 7.10 14.91 -2.73
N SER A 183 6.83 15.71 -3.76
CA SER A 183 5.68 16.60 -3.79
C SER A 183 4.90 16.38 -5.08
N SER A 184 3.60 16.19 -4.94
CA SER A 184 2.66 16.07 -6.06
C SER A 184 2.32 17.46 -6.61
N GLU A 185 1.48 17.51 -7.65
CA GLU A 185 0.94 18.74 -8.25
C GLU A 185 0.04 19.56 -7.31
N GLY A 186 -0.02 20.88 -7.53
CA GLY A 186 -0.91 21.79 -6.82
C GLY A 186 -0.56 22.11 -5.36
N CYS A 187 0.59 21.69 -4.86
CA CYS A 187 0.96 21.98 -3.47
C CYS A 187 1.32 23.46 -3.26
N VAL A 188 1.11 23.96 -2.04
CA VAL A 188 1.61 25.25 -1.58
C VAL A 188 2.40 25.01 -0.29
N ILE A 189 3.73 25.13 -0.38
CA ILE A 189 4.65 24.86 0.74
C ILE A 189 5.41 26.14 1.04
N THR A 190 5.32 26.64 2.27
CA THR A 190 5.95 27.91 2.65
C THR A 190 6.83 27.73 3.89
N ASN A 191 8.07 28.21 3.81
CA ASN A 191 9.07 28.27 4.89
C ASN A 191 9.09 27.03 5.80
N SER A 192 9.31 25.84 5.23
CA SER A 192 9.15 24.56 5.95
C SER A 192 10.28 23.57 5.68
N ARG A 193 10.54 22.68 6.63
CA ARG A 193 11.49 21.57 6.52
C ARG A 193 10.73 20.26 6.38
N ILE A 194 11.05 19.48 5.35
CA ILE A 194 10.35 18.25 4.99
C ILE A 194 11.38 17.15 4.71
N GLN A 195 11.31 16.07 5.48
CA GLN A 195 12.27 14.97 5.41
C GLN A 195 11.54 13.63 5.29
N ARG A 196 12.02 12.75 4.39
CA ARG A 196 11.48 11.39 4.21
C ARG A 196 9.94 11.36 4.17
N SER A 197 9.35 12.24 3.36
CA SER A 197 7.90 12.48 3.36
C SER A 197 7.33 12.54 1.95
N VAL A 198 6.06 12.17 1.81
CA VAL A 198 5.31 12.24 0.56
C VAL A 198 4.18 13.24 0.72
N ILE A 199 4.23 14.32 -0.08
CA ILE A 199 3.25 15.40 -0.06
C ILE A 199 2.30 15.23 -1.25
N GLY A 200 1.06 14.86 -0.96
CA GLY A 200 0.00 14.58 -1.92
C GLY A 200 -0.58 15.84 -2.54
N VAL A 201 -1.44 15.65 -3.55
CA VAL A 201 -1.98 16.73 -4.39
C VAL A 201 -2.67 17.83 -3.58
N ARG A 202 -2.54 19.09 -4.00
CA ARG A 202 -3.19 20.26 -3.37
C ARG A 202 -2.84 20.49 -1.90
N SER A 203 -1.78 19.88 -1.38
CA SER A 203 -1.38 20.05 0.02
C SER A 203 -0.98 21.49 0.31
N ILE A 204 -1.51 22.06 1.39
CA ILE A 204 -1.11 23.36 1.91
C ILE A 204 -0.31 23.14 3.20
N ILE A 205 0.94 23.60 3.22
CA ILE A 205 1.84 23.54 4.37
C ILE A 205 2.29 24.97 4.68
N ASN A 206 1.81 25.51 5.81
CA ASN A 206 2.12 26.87 6.23
C ASN A 206 3.51 26.98 6.87
N GLU A 207 3.91 28.22 7.16
CA GLU A 207 5.23 28.60 7.65
C GLU A 207 5.66 27.87 8.93
N GLY A 208 6.96 27.54 9.00
CA GLY A 208 7.62 27.06 10.19
C GLY A 208 7.35 25.60 10.52
N CYS A 209 6.88 24.80 9.57
CA CYS A 209 6.62 23.38 9.81
C CYS A 209 7.90 22.52 9.70
N ASP A 210 7.98 21.48 10.53
CA ASP A 210 8.98 20.41 10.44
C ASP A 210 8.28 19.05 10.32
N LEU A 211 8.39 18.42 9.14
CA LEU A 211 7.77 17.14 8.82
C LEU A 211 8.84 16.05 8.61
N ASN A 212 8.70 14.92 9.29
CA ASN A 212 9.63 13.79 9.17
C ASN A 212 8.89 12.44 9.14
N GLY A 213 8.94 11.72 8.02
CA GLY A 213 8.18 10.47 7.88
C GLY A 213 6.68 10.73 7.77
N VAL A 214 6.27 11.74 7.00
CA VAL A 214 4.86 12.12 6.87
C VAL A 214 4.35 11.74 5.49
N ILE A 215 3.21 11.05 5.45
CA ILE A 215 2.42 10.86 4.24
C ILE A 215 1.22 11.79 4.34
N MET A 216 1.26 12.90 3.61
CA MET A 216 0.11 13.81 3.50
C MET A 216 -0.66 13.45 2.24
N MET A 217 -1.86 12.89 2.37
CA MET A 217 -2.68 12.46 1.23
C MET A 217 -3.17 13.64 0.37
N GLY A 218 -3.18 14.85 0.94
CA GLY A 218 -3.47 16.10 0.26
C GLY A 218 -4.92 16.55 0.40
N ALA A 219 -5.45 17.21 -0.63
CA ALA A 219 -6.82 17.73 -0.61
C ALA A 219 -7.58 17.47 -1.92
N ASP A 220 -8.88 17.21 -1.78
CA ASP A 220 -9.79 16.99 -2.90
C ASP A 220 -10.10 18.33 -3.63
N PHE A 221 -9.95 19.48 -2.96
CA PHE A 221 -10.20 20.82 -3.49
C PHE A 221 -9.36 21.88 -2.77
N TYR A 222 -9.29 23.10 -3.32
CA TYR A 222 -8.82 24.28 -2.59
C TYR A 222 -10.01 25.00 -1.98
N GLU A 223 -9.85 25.52 -0.76
CA GLU A 223 -10.90 26.32 -0.12
C GLU A 223 -11.02 27.69 -0.80
N ASN A 224 -12.26 28.08 -1.10
CA ASN A 224 -12.56 29.41 -1.62
C ASN A 224 -12.66 30.46 -0.49
N GLU A 225 -12.79 31.74 -0.84
CA GLU A 225 -12.83 32.83 0.14
C GLU A 225 -13.97 32.71 1.16
N GLU A 226 -15.14 32.21 0.73
CA GLU A 226 -16.30 32.00 1.60
C GLU A 226 -16.03 30.89 2.63
N GLN A 227 -15.48 29.75 2.20
CA GLN A 227 -15.10 28.64 3.07
C GLN A 227 -14.03 29.06 4.09
N LEU A 228 -13.03 29.82 3.66
CA LEU A 228 -12.00 30.36 4.55
C LEU A 228 -12.61 31.32 5.60
N ALA A 229 -13.56 32.17 5.19
CA ALA A 229 -14.26 33.08 6.09
C ALA A 229 -15.14 32.33 7.10
N GLU A 230 -15.83 31.28 6.66
CA GLU A 230 -16.63 30.41 7.53
C GLU A 230 -15.78 29.67 8.55
N ASN A 231 -14.67 29.05 8.14
CA ASN A 231 -13.74 28.37 9.03
C ASN A 231 -13.27 29.32 10.13
N LYS A 232 -12.84 30.53 9.73
CA LYS A 232 -12.42 31.57 10.67
C LYS A 232 -13.55 31.96 11.64
N ALA A 233 -14.78 32.11 11.16
CA ALA A 233 -15.93 32.44 12.00
C ALA A 233 -16.26 31.31 13.00
N LYS A 234 -16.04 30.05 12.61
CA LYS A 234 -16.27 28.85 13.43
C LYS A 234 -15.06 28.49 14.32
N GLY A 235 -13.93 29.18 14.17
CA GLY A 235 -12.68 28.85 14.87
C GLY A 235 -12.07 27.51 14.43
N ILE A 236 -12.35 27.07 13.20
CA ILE A 236 -11.83 25.84 12.61
C ILE A 236 -10.57 26.21 11.80
N PRO A 237 -9.45 25.49 11.91
CA PRO A 237 -8.31 25.65 11.02
C PRO A 237 -8.72 25.45 9.55
N ASN A 238 -7.96 26.00 8.61
CA ASN A 238 -8.16 25.72 7.19
C ASN A 238 -7.62 24.32 6.82
N ILE A 239 -8.00 23.80 5.65
CA ILE A 239 -7.47 22.54 5.14
C ILE A 239 -5.95 22.65 4.97
N GLY A 240 -5.23 21.62 5.43
CA GLY A 240 -3.79 21.53 5.38
C GLY A 240 -3.15 21.62 6.77
N ILE A 241 -1.87 21.99 6.77
CA ILE A 241 -1.05 22.10 7.99
C ILE A 241 -0.88 23.57 8.35
N GLY A 242 -1.34 23.94 9.54
CA GLY A 242 -1.18 25.26 10.14
C GLY A 242 0.28 25.62 10.41
N LYS A 243 0.52 26.80 10.99
CA LYS A 243 1.89 27.32 11.20
C LYS A 243 2.60 26.60 12.34
N GLY A 244 3.92 26.44 12.24
CA GLY A 244 4.75 26.01 13.37
C GLY A 244 4.54 24.55 13.80
N CYS A 245 3.93 23.71 12.97
CA CYS A 245 3.65 22.33 13.30
C CYS A 245 4.90 21.45 13.25
N LYS A 246 4.98 20.46 14.14
CA LYS A 246 6.01 19.41 14.13
C LYS A 246 5.33 18.06 14.02
N ILE A 247 5.56 17.33 12.94
CA ILE A 247 4.86 16.08 12.66
C ILE A 247 5.87 15.00 12.28
N GLY A 248 5.85 13.91 13.03
CA GLY A 248 6.66 12.72 12.80
C GLY A 248 5.78 11.54 12.43
N LYS A 249 6.29 10.59 11.65
CA LYS A 249 5.73 9.23 11.48
C LYS A 249 4.19 9.19 11.50
N ALA A 250 3.57 9.84 10.51
CA ALA A 250 2.12 10.04 10.47
C ALA A 250 1.56 9.97 9.05
N ILE A 251 0.31 9.55 8.95
CA ILE A 251 -0.52 9.65 7.76
C ILE A 251 -1.56 10.74 8.01
N ILE A 252 -1.54 11.78 7.19
CA ILE A 252 -2.53 12.86 7.21
C ILE A 252 -3.44 12.63 6.01
N ASP A 253 -4.65 12.13 6.28
CA ASP A 253 -5.62 11.84 5.24
C ASP A 253 -6.25 13.13 4.68
N LYS A 254 -7.03 12.98 3.61
CA LYS A 254 -7.48 14.08 2.79
C LYS A 254 -8.29 15.12 3.56
N ASN A 255 -8.11 16.38 3.20
CA ASN A 255 -8.91 17.49 3.72
C ASN A 255 -8.83 17.63 5.26
N ALA A 256 -7.77 17.12 5.90
CA ALA A 256 -7.55 17.34 7.32
C ALA A 256 -7.27 18.83 7.60
N HIS A 257 -7.80 19.33 8.71
CA HIS A 257 -7.63 20.70 9.20
C HIS A 257 -6.71 20.68 10.41
N ILE A 258 -5.40 20.86 10.20
CA ILE A 258 -4.42 20.86 11.29
C ILE A 258 -4.13 22.31 11.71
N GLY A 259 -4.45 22.61 12.96
CA GLY A 259 -4.24 23.92 13.59
C GLY A 259 -2.77 24.30 13.74
N ASN A 260 -2.54 25.51 14.22
CA ASN A 260 -1.19 26.05 14.44
C ASN A 260 -0.51 25.40 15.64
N ASN A 261 0.81 25.27 15.59
CA ASN A 261 1.68 24.81 16.67
C ASN A 261 1.35 23.40 17.19
N CYS A 262 0.77 22.55 16.34
CA CYS A 262 0.51 21.16 16.69
C CYS A 262 1.80 20.33 16.68
N CYS A 263 1.94 19.44 17.66
CA CYS A 263 3.00 18.44 17.73
C CYS A 263 2.36 17.06 17.59
N ILE A 264 2.66 16.33 16.52
CA ILE A 264 2.04 15.02 16.24
C ILE A 264 3.14 13.97 16.09
N ASN A 265 3.14 12.98 16.99
CA ASN A 265 4.09 11.87 17.07
C ASN A 265 5.57 12.30 17.14
N VAL A 266 5.86 13.40 17.83
CA VAL A 266 7.22 13.95 18.00
C VAL A 266 7.65 14.07 19.46
N THR A 267 6.75 13.80 20.40
CA THR A 267 7.01 13.93 21.85
C THR A 267 7.60 12.67 22.49
N GLY A 268 7.59 11.55 21.77
CA GLY A 268 7.95 10.23 22.29
C GLY A 268 6.82 9.54 23.07
N LYS A 269 5.64 10.17 23.20
CA LYS A 269 4.45 9.53 23.75
C LYS A 269 4.01 8.38 22.85
N LYS A 270 3.68 7.23 23.45
CA LYS A 270 3.16 6.06 22.76
C LYS A 270 1.67 5.94 22.98
N TYR A 271 0.97 5.46 21.97
CA TYR A 271 -0.47 5.19 21.99
C TYR A 271 -0.70 3.72 21.70
N GLU A 272 -1.70 3.15 22.37
CA GLU A 272 -2.21 1.83 22.00
C GLU A 272 -2.91 1.90 20.65
N ASP A 273 -2.92 0.80 19.92
CA ASP A 273 -3.58 0.75 18.63
C ASP A 273 -5.10 0.90 18.80
N GLY A 274 -5.71 1.74 17.97
CA GLY A 274 -7.14 2.06 18.04
C GLY A 274 -7.47 3.54 17.84
N ASP A 275 -8.73 3.87 18.05
CA ASP A 275 -9.28 5.21 17.91
C ASP A 275 -9.10 6.01 19.21
N HIS A 276 -8.47 7.18 19.10
CA HIS A 276 -8.23 8.14 20.20
C HIS A 276 -9.06 9.43 20.05
N GLY A 277 -10.13 9.39 19.25
CA GLY A 277 -11.07 10.49 19.03
C GLY A 277 -10.58 11.49 17.98
N LEU A 278 -9.42 12.12 18.17
CA LEU A 278 -8.87 13.06 17.16
C LEU A 278 -8.05 12.35 16.08
N PHE A 279 -7.50 11.19 16.39
CA PHE A 279 -6.63 10.42 15.51
C PHE A 279 -6.80 8.93 15.79
N TYR A 280 -6.29 8.11 14.87
CA TYR A 280 -6.16 6.67 15.05
C TYR A 280 -4.67 6.31 15.18
N SER A 281 -4.33 5.36 16.04
CA SER A 281 -2.97 4.81 16.16
C SER A 281 -2.95 3.39 15.62
N ALA A 282 -1.98 3.07 14.77
CA ALA A 282 -1.70 1.70 14.35
C ALA A 282 -0.20 1.52 14.14
N ASP A 283 0.40 0.48 14.74
CA ASP A 283 1.83 0.17 14.58
C ASP A 283 2.77 1.36 14.94
N GLY A 284 2.32 2.20 15.87
CA GLY A 284 3.01 3.43 16.26
C GLY A 284 3.08 4.50 15.16
N ILE A 285 2.17 4.44 14.18
CA ILE A 285 1.91 5.47 13.17
C ILE A 285 0.61 6.19 13.57
N ILE A 286 0.65 7.52 13.56
CA ILE A 286 -0.54 8.34 13.82
C ILE A 286 -1.26 8.60 12.50
N VAL A 287 -2.56 8.30 12.46
CA VAL A 287 -3.43 8.55 11.31
C VAL A 287 -4.43 9.65 11.66
N ILE A 288 -4.29 10.80 11.01
CA ILE A 288 -5.27 11.88 11.04
C ILE A 288 -6.30 11.60 9.95
N ARG A 289 -7.56 11.38 10.36
CA ARG A 289 -8.64 10.95 9.46
C ARG A 289 -9.07 12.04 8.49
N LYS A 290 -9.72 11.63 7.40
CA LYS A 290 -10.33 12.53 6.43
C LYS A 290 -11.23 13.55 7.14
N PHE A 291 -11.09 14.84 6.81
CA PHE A 291 -11.82 15.96 7.42
C PHE A 291 -11.62 16.13 8.94
N ALA A 292 -10.68 15.43 9.57
CA ALA A 292 -10.43 15.62 11.00
C ALA A 292 -9.95 17.05 11.28
N VAL A 293 -10.43 17.62 12.37
CA VAL A 293 -10.03 18.93 12.86
C VAL A 293 -9.13 18.74 14.07
N ILE A 294 -7.88 19.14 13.94
CA ILE A 294 -6.88 19.11 15.02
C ILE A 294 -6.72 20.56 15.52
N PRO A 295 -7.20 20.91 16.72
CA PRO A 295 -7.13 22.28 17.23
C PRO A 295 -5.70 22.80 17.40
N ASP A 296 -5.55 24.13 17.41
CA ASP A 296 -4.27 24.79 17.68
C ASP A 296 -3.61 24.28 18.98
N GLY A 297 -2.29 24.08 18.94
CA GLY A 297 -1.47 23.67 20.07
C GLY A 297 -1.65 22.20 20.48
N THR A 298 -2.39 21.39 19.71
CA THR A 298 -2.62 19.99 20.04
C THR A 298 -1.31 19.21 20.07
N VAL A 299 -1.12 18.42 21.12
CA VAL A 299 0.02 17.52 21.29
C VAL A 299 -0.48 16.07 21.31
N ILE A 300 -0.20 15.36 20.21
CA ILE A 300 -0.43 13.94 20.03
C ILE A 300 0.92 13.26 20.11
#